data_AF-A0A3S2Q5L6-F1
#
_entry.id   AF-A0A3S2Q5L6-F1
#
_cell.length_a   1.000
_cell.length_b   1.000
_cell.length_c   1.000
_cell.angle_alpha   90.00
_cell.angle_beta   90.00
_cell.angle_gamma   90.00
#
_symmetry.space_group_name_H-M   'P 1'
#
loop_
_entity.id
_entity.type
_entity.pdbx_description
1 polymer ?
#
loop_
_entity_poly.entity_id
_entity_poly.type
_entity_poly.pdbx_seq_one_letter_code
_entity_poly.pdbx_strand_id
1 'polypeptide(L)'
;MTKNLFNPQFGSIFRTLHNPTYFSRRLNRFSDIYMASLSCLLNYDASYTFYPRRTPLQHEAPLWMDQLCTGCMKTPHLEDMANIR
;
A
#
# COMPACT_ATOMS: atom_id res chain seq x y z
N MET A 1 8.08 -17.47 11.33
CA MET A 1 9.40 -16.88 11.62
C MET A 1 9.38 -15.36 11.88
N THR A 2 8.42 -14.59 11.37
CA THR A 2 8.39 -13.11 11.49
C THR A 2 7.95 -12.53 12.83
N LYS A 3 7.31 -13.31 13.71
CA LYS A 3 6.76 -12.80 14.99
C LYS A 3 7.84 -12.28 15.96
N ASN A 4 9.06 -12.79 15.88
CA ASN A 4 10.16 -12.42 16.79
C ASN A 4 10.85 -11.09 16.44
N LEU A 5 10.48 -10.46 15.32
CA LEU A 5 11.01 -9.14 14.89
C LEU A 5 10.26 -7.97 15.52
N PHE A 6 9.14 -8.25 16.20
CA PHE A 6 8.30 -7.23 16.80
C PHE A 6 8.47 -7.24 18.32
N ASN A 7 7.92 -6.20 18.95
CA ASN A 7 7.84 -6.16 20.40
C ASN A 7 7.20 -7.46 20.93
N PRO A 8 7.83 -8.18 21.87
CA PRO A 8 7.35 -9.50 22.30
C PRO A 8 6.04 -9.45 23.08
N GLN A 9 5.68 -8.30 23.67
CA GLN A 9 4.45 -8.12 24.45
C GLN A 9 3.28 -7.64 23.58
N PHE A 10 3.54 -6.70 22.65
CA PHE A 10 2.48 -6.01 21.89
C PHE A 10 2.47 -6.33 20.40
N GLY A 11 3.52 -6.95 19.87
CA GLY A 11 3.66 -7.23 18.45
C GLY A 11 3.80 -5.96 17.60
N SER A 12 3.23 -6.00 16.39
CA SER A 12 3.24 -4.87 15.47
C SER A 12 2.16 -3.86 15.83
N ILE A 13 2.53 -2.57 15.81
CA ILE A 13 1.58 -1.46 15.98
C ILE A 13 0.56 -1.43 14.83
N PHE A 14 0.90 -1.96 13.65
CA PHE A 14 0.06 -1.84 12.45
C PHE A 14 -0.82 -3.06 12.18
N ARG A 15 -0.42 -4.26 12.64
CA ARG A 15 -1.14 -5.50 12.30
C ARG A 15 -1.17 -6.51 13.44
N THR A 16 -2.31 -7.18 13.58
CA THR A 16 -2.49 -8.38 14.39
C THR A 16 -2.77 -9.57 13.47
N LEU A 17 -1.77 -10.44 13.29
CA LEU A 17 -1.78 -11.54 12.32
C LEU A 17 -2.08 -11.04 10.89
N HIS A 18 -3.31 -11.24 10.41
CA HIS A 18 -3.76 -10.82 9.08
C HIS A 18 -4.53 -9.49 9.10
N ASN A 19 -4.95 -9.02 10.28
CA ASN A 19 -5.87 -7.90 10.41
C ASN A 19 -5.15 -6.60 10.81
N PRO A 20 -5.56 -5.43 10.28
CA PRO A 20 -5.03 -4.14 10.76
C PRO A 20 -5.43 -3.90 12.22
N THR A 21 -4.58 -3.22 12.98
CA THR A 21 -4.89 -2.79 14.34
C THR A 21 -5.90 -1.63 14.35
N TYR A 22 -6.44 -1.30 15.53
CA TYR A 22 -7.23 -0.07 15.69
C TYR A 22 -6.43 1.18 15.29
N PHE A 23 -5.15 1.24 15.67
CA PHE A 23 -4.24 2.31 15.28
C PHE A 23 -4.14 2.46 13.76
N SER A 24 -3.90 1.36 13.02
CA SER A 24 -3.85 1.40 11.55
C SER A 24 -5.14 1.87 10.91
N ARG A 25 -6.30 1.43 11.41
CA ARG A 25 -7.60 1.88 10.89
C ARG A 25 -7.83 3.37 11.12
N ARG A 26 -7.42 3.89 12.28
CA ARG A 26 -7.49 5.33 12.59
C ARG A 26 -6.54 6.10 11.68
N LEU A 27 -5.28 5.69 11.59
CA LEU A 27 -4.27 6.33 10.73
C LEU A 27 -4.77 6.44 9.28
N ASN A 28 -5.20 5.33 8.68
CA ASN A 28 -5.71 5.33 7.31
C ASN A 28 -6.97 6.22 7.10
N ARG A 29 -7.73 6.51 8.16
CA ARG A 29 -8.94 7.35 8.08
C ARG A 29 -8.64 8.83 8.27
N PHE A 30 -7.64 9.18 9.08
CA PHE A 30 -7.38 10.57 9.50
C PHE A 30 -6.18 11.21 8.80
N SER A 31 -5.29 10.43 8.19
CA SER A 31 -4.14 10.96 7.47
C SER A 31 -4.15 10.47 6.03
N ASP A 32 -4.04 11.41 5.09
CA ASP A 32 -3.86 11.09 3.67
C ASP A 32 -2.47 10.51 3.40
N ILE A 33 -1.45 10.97 4.12
CA ILE A 33 -0.08 10.48 4.08
C ILE A 33 0.46 10.22 5.49
N TYR A 34 1.28 9.18 5.63
CA TYR A 34 1.96 8.84 6.89
C TYR A 34 3.44 8.57 6.64
N MET A 35 4.29 9.06 7.54
CA MET A 35 5.74 8.95 7.48
C MET A 35 6.30 8.82 8.90
N ALA A 36 7.55 8.37 9.03
CA ALA A 36 8.22 8.30 10.32
C ALA A 36 8.59 9.70 10.90
N SER A 37 8.87 10.67 10.04
CA SER A 37 9.23 12.05 10.41
C SER A 37 8.84 13.04 9.31
N LEU A 38 8.60 14.30 9.68
CA LEU A 38 8.32 15.39 8.71
C LEU A 38 9.49 15.61 7.75
N SER A 39 10.73 15.40 8.20
CA SER A 39 11.92 15.52 7.33
C SER A 39 11.86 14.58 6.13
N CYS A 40 11.07 13.51 6.19
CA CYS A 40 10.87 12.62 5.04
C CYS A 40 10.22 13.34 3.85
N LEU A 41 9.41 14.39 4.07
CA LEU A 41 8.81 15.20 3.01
C LEU A 41 9.86 15.96 2.19
N LEU A 42 11.01 16.30 2.79
CA LEU A 42 12.07 17.05 2.12
C LEU A 42 12.76 16.24 1.01
N ASN A 43 12.52 14.93 0.95
CA ASN A 43 13.01 14.08 -0.14
C ASN A 43 12.12 14.13 -1.39
N TYR A 44 11.03 14.89 -1.37
CA TYR A 44 10.11 15.06 -2.49
C TYR A 44 10.15 16.50 -2.99
N ASP A 45 9.94 16.68 -4.29
CA ASP A 45 9.76 18.01 -4.87
C ASP A 45 8.47 18.66 -4.38
N ALA A 46 8.43 19.99 -4.31
CA ALA A 46 7.26 20.74 -3.87
C ALA A 46 6.03 20.54 -4.79
N SER A 47 6.23 20.16 -6.05
CA SER A 47 5.18 19.83 -7.02
C SER A 47 4.82 18.33 -7.05
N TYR A 48 5.40 17.52 -6.16
CA TYR A 48 5.17 16.08 -6.15
C TYR A 48 3.71 15.74 -5.78
N THR A 49 3.08 14.90 -6.60
CA THR A 49 1.72 14.42 -6.37
C THR A 49 1.75 12.98 -5.85
N PHE A 50 1.20 12.75 -4.65
CA PHE A 50 1.10 11.42 -4.06
C PHE A 50 -0.14 10.67 -4.57
N TYR A 51 0.04 9.45 -5.07
CA TYR A 51 -1.05 8.59 -5.55
C TYR A 51 -1.26 7.39 -4.62
N PRO A 52 -2.38 7.29 -3.88
CA PRO A 52 -2.64 6.16 -2.99
C PRO A 52 -2.85 4.87 -3.78
N ARG A 53 -2.36 3.75 -3.24
CA ARG A 53 -2.59 2.42 -3.82
C ARG A 53 -4.00 1.95 -3.50
N ARG A 54 -4.69 1.38 -4.50
CA ARG A 54 -6.00 0.76 -4.30
C ARG A 54 -5.85 -0.51 -3.45
N THR A 55 -6.77 -0.69 -2.51
CA THR A 55 -6.96 -1.96 -1.77
C THR A 55 -8.20 -2.64 -2.34
N PRO A 56 -8.05 -3.73 -3.12
CA PRO A 56 -9.19 -4.38 -3.75
C PRO A 56 -10.07 -5.07 -2.73
N LEU A 57 -11.38 -5.08 -2.99
CA LEU A 57 -12.35 -5.83 -2.20
C LEU A 57 -12.22 -7.33 -2.45
N GLN A 58 -12.68 -8.15 -1.50
CA GLN A 58 -12.53 -9.61 -1.58
C GLN A 58 -13.21 -10.25 -2.80
N HIS A 59 -14.24 -9.61 -3.34
CA HIS A 59 -14.97 -10.06 -4.53
C HIS A 59 -14.47 -9.42 -5.82
N GLU A 60 -13.53 -8.47 -5.74
CA GLU A 60 -12.83 -8.01 -6.93
C GLU A 60 -11.93 -9.14 -7.38
N ALA A 61 -12.11 -9.62 -8.62
CA ALA A 61 -11.22 -10.61 -9.21
C ALA A 61 -9.76 -10.10 -9.11
N PRO A 62 -8.77 -11.00 -8.94
CA PRO A 62 -7.37 -10.62 -8.92
C PRO A 62 -6.92 -10.24 -10.35
N LEU A 63 -7.44 -9.14 -10.89
CA LEU A 63 -7.09 -8.59 -12.20
C LEU A 63 -5.67 -7.97 -12.24
N TRP A 64 -4.80 -8.28 -11.26
CA TRP A 64 -3.66 -7.42 -10.92
C TRP A 64 -2.43 -8.15 -10.32
N MET A 65 -2.21 -9.44 -10.62
CA MET A 65 -0.90 -10.04 -10.27
C MET A 65 0.29 -9.36 -10.98
N ASP A 66 0.07 -8.49 -11.96
CA ASP A 66 1.12 -7.70 -12.62
C ASP A 66 1.63 -6.48 -11.83
N GLN A 67 1.14 -6.24 -10.61
CA GLN A 67 1.49 -5.02 -9.85
C GLN A 67 2.09 -5.28 -8.46
N LEU A 68 2.55 -6.50 -8.21
CA LEU A 68 2.97 -6.93 -6.87
C LEU A 68 4.43 -6.59 -6.53
N CYS A 69 5.32 -6.32 -7.49
CA CYS A 69 6.75 -6.30 -7.18
C CYS A 69 7.62 -5.33 -8.01
N THR A 70 7.28 -4.05 -8.21
CA THR A 70 8.31 -3.01 -8.53
C THR A 70 7.75 -1.59 -8.53
N GLY A 71 8.58 -0.62 -8.10
CA GLY A 71 8.36 0.80 -8.35
C GLY A 71 8.55 1.17 -9.83
N CYS A 72 8.38 2.45 -10.17
CA CYS A 72 8.47 3.01 -11.54
C CYS A 72 7.15 2.98 -12.33
N MET A 73 6.92 4.08 -13.05
CA MET A 73 5.80 4.32 -13.96
C MET A 73 5.92 3.53 -15.27
N LYS A 74 4.78 3.50 -15.99
CA LYS A 74 4.56 3.31 -17.45
C LYS A 74 4.10 1.87 -17.81
N THR A 75 3.16 1.64 -18.74
CA THR A 75 2.77 2.36 -19.98
C THR A 75 1.31 2.04 -20.41
N PRO A 76 0.74 2.81 -21.36
CA PRO A 76 -0.60 2.61 -21.92
C PRO A 76 -0.56 1.66 -23.12
N HIS A 77 -1.09 0.44 -22.98
CA HIS A 77 -1.49 -0.38 -24.14
C HIS A 77 -2.40 -1.54 -23.67
N LEU A 78 -3.62 -1.22 -23.24
CA LEU A 78 -4.62 -2.23 -22.85
C LEU A 78 -5.58 -2.58 -24.00
N GLU A 79 -5.37 -2.06 -25.21
CA GLU A 79 -6.32 -2.24 -26.32
C GLU A 79 -6.20 -3.59 -27.05
N ASP A 80 -5.10 -4.35 -26.90
CA ASP A 80 -4.90 -5.61 -27.66
C ASP A 80 -5.44 -6.88 -26.99
N MET A 81 -5.94 -6.82 -25.75
CA MET A 81 -6.34 -8.04 -25.02
C MET A 81 -7.83 -8.39 -25.15
N ALA A 82 -8.59 -7.68 -26.00
CA ALA A 82 -10.02 -7.94 -26.23
C ALA A 82 -10.32 -9.02 -27.29
N ASN A 83 -9.31 -9.57 -27.97
CA ASN A 83 -9.50 -10.48 -29.11
C ASN A 83 -8.80 -11.83 -28.98
N ILE A 84 -9.03 -12.54 -27.89
CA ILE A 84 -8.85 -13.99 -27.88
C ILE A 84 -10.14 -14.64 -27.38
N ARG A 85 -10.73 -15.37 -28.31
CA ARG A 85 -12.04 -16.04 -28.35
C ARG A 85 -12.32 -16.97 -27.17
#